data_AF-A0A7V2HYD6-F1
#
_entry.id   AF-A0A7V2HYD6-F1
#
_cell.length_a   1.000
_cell.length_b   1.000
_cell.length_c   1.000
_cell.angle_alpha   90.00
_cell.angle_beta   90.00
_cell.angle_gamma   90.00
#
_symmetry.space_group_name_H-M   'P 1'
#
loop_
_entity.id
_entity.type
_entity.pdbx_description
1 polymer ?
#
loop_
_entity_poly.entity_id
_entity_poly.type
_entity_poly.pdbx_seq_one_letter_code
_entity_poly.pdbx_strand_id
1 'polypeptide(L)'
;MEQKIELYLKQYPIFEFLKETDSFIVGGTIRSLILDENIEDIDILTFNDIDEVSKQIAKITKGTIVKLDESTIRVVSNINYDVSSPRGSNIFEDLNKRDFTFNAIAYDVKNRLIIDPLFGIDDLKNGIIRMCYNLAFQDDPIRMLRAIRFLSTYNFKIEMNTYNQILKDSYLIKKSASERIHYELIKMFSSPNPYKTFKFLIDLNLAFQIFPELEDLKKPLEHLEQNILEHTLRVIEFLDFYLKYLNMSPFHYYIHRFKILNENSNKAILIIAGIF
;
A
#
# COMPACT_ATOMS: atom_id res chain seq x y z
N MET A 1 12.60 -13.24 16.16
CA MET A 1 11.50 -12.49 15.52
C MET A 1 10.19 -12.78 16.22
N GLU A 2 9.80 -14.06 16.35
CA GLU A 2 8.59 -14.50 17.06
C GLU A 2 8.44 -13.90 18.47
N GLN A 3 9.49 -13.97 19.30
CA GLN A 3 9.47 -13.38 20.65
C GLN A 3 9.16 -11.88 20.67
N LYS A 4 9.64 -11.13 19.66
CA LYS A 4 9.38 -9.68 19.53
C LYS A 4 7.92 -9.42 19.19
N ILE A 5 7.38 -10.18 18.22
CA ILE A 5 5.97 -10.11 17.82
C ILE A 5 5.08 -10.48 19.00
N GLU A 6 5.37 -11.59 19.68
CA GLU A 6 4.62 -12.04 20.86
C GLU A 6 4.63 -11.01 21.98
N LEU A 7 5.80 -10.43 22.29
CA LEU A 7 5.93 -9.41 23.33
C LEU A 7 5.09 -8.17 23.01
N TYR A 8 5.11 -7.73 21.75
CA TYR A 8 4.29 -6.62 21.30
C TYR A 8 2.80 -6.95 21.42
N LEU A 9 2.36 -8.11 20.92
CA LEU A 9 0.95 -8.47 20.91
C LEU A 9 0.39 -8.66 22.33
N LYS A 10 1.20 -9.13 23.29
CA LYS A 10 0.82 -9.26 24.71
C LYS A 10 0.41 -7.95 25.38
N GLN A 11 0.76 -6.79 24.83
CA GLN A 11 0.30 -5.51 25.37
C GLN A 11 -1.18 -5.24 25.08
N TYR A 12 -1.78 -5.97 24.12
CA TYR A 12 -3.19 -5.81 23.75
C TYR A 12 -4.06 -6.85 24.45
N PRO A 13 -5.24 -6.43 24.96
CA PRO A 13 -6.12 -7.31 25.74
C PRO A 13 -6.75 -8.44 24.90
N ILE A 14 -6.67 -8.35 23.56
CA ILE A 14 -7.20 -9.37 22.64
C ILE A 14 -6.29 -10.60 22.52
N PHE A 15 -5.04 -10.52 22.97
CA PHE A 15 -4.04 -11.57 22.72
C PHE A 15 -4.43 -12.92 23.32
N GLU A 16 -4.94 -12.95 24.56
CA GLU A 16 -5.39 -14.20 25.18
C GLU A 16 -6.64 -14.77 24.51
N PHE A 17 -7.56 -13.90 24.07
CA PHE A 17 -8.75 -14.33 23.33
C PHE A 17 -8.38 -14.99 22.00
N LEU A 18 -7.45 -14.42 21.24
CA LEU A 18 -7.03 -14.96 19.95
C LEU A 18 -6.32 -16.33 20.02
N LYS A 19 -5.83 -16.75 21.19
CA LYS A 19 -5.28 -18.11 21.35
C LYS A 19 -6.36 -19.18 21.33
N GLU A 20 -7.58 -18.81 21.69
CA GLU A 20 -8.74 -19.70 21.76
C GLU A 20 -9.54 -19.72 20.44
N THR A 21 -9.09 -18.97 19.44
CA THR A 21 -9.69 -18.90 18.10
C THR A 21 -8.75 -19.45 17.04
N ASP A 22 -9.29 -19.73 15.86
CA ASP A 22 -8.53 -20.02 14.65
C ASP A 22 -8.23 -18.71 13.91
N SER A 23 -7.37 -17.89 14.54
CA SER A 23 -7.06 -16.53 14.08
C SER A 23 -5.55 -16.25 14.02
N PHE A 24 -5.18 -15.40 13.07
CA PHE A 24 -3.80 -15.07 12.73
C PHE A 24 -3.63 -13.55 12.66
N ILE A 25 -2.49 -13.04 13.12
CA ILE A 25 -2.09 -11.66 12.82
C ILE A 25 -1.36 -11.67 11.49
N VAL A 26 -1.75 -10.81 10.55
CA VAL A 26 -1.30 -10.90 9.15
C VAL A 26 -0.83 -9.56 8.58
N GLY A 27 -0.29 -9.57 7.37
CA GLY A 27 -0.27 -8.38 6.52
C GLY A 27 0.54 -7.19 7.06
N GLY A 28 -0.10 -6.02 7.09
CA GLY A 28 0.54 -4.75 7.40
C GLY A 28 1.07 -4.70 8.82
N THR A 29 0.37 -5.34 9.77
CA THR A 29 0.81 -5.45 11.16
C THR A 29 2.15 -6.18 11.28
N ILE A 30 2.29 -7.35 10.65
CA ILE A 30 3.55 -8.14 10.72
C ILE A 30 4.69 -7.39 10.03
N ARG A 31 4.44 -6.81 8.85
CA ARG A 31 5.44 -5.99 8.15
C ARG A 31 5.94 -4.84 9.03
N SER A 32 5.01 -4.09 9.63
CA SER A 32 5.33 -2.92 10.47
C SER A 32 6.14 -3.33 11.71
N LEU A 33 5.81 -4.47 12.34
CA LEU A 33 6.60 -5.02 13.45
C LEU A 33 8.03 -5.39 13.07
N ILE A 34 8.22 -5.93 11.86
CA ILE A 34 9.56 -6.29 11.38
C ILE A 34 10.36 -5.02 11.05
N LEU A 35 9.72 -3.99 10.52
CA LEU A 35 10.33 -2.70 10.16
C LEU A 35 10.49 -1.72 11.34
N ASP A 36 10.06 -2.10 12.55
CA ASP A 36 10.06 -1.20 13.72
C ASP A 36 9.20 0.08 13.51
N GLU A 37 8.09 -0.07 12.78
CA GLU A 37 7.13 1.00 12.49
C GLU A 37 5.99 1.03 13.50
N ASN A 38 5.39 2.21 13.66
CA ASN A 38 4.15 2.36 14.41
C ASN A 38 3.02 1.60 13.71
N ILE A 39 2.24 0.87 14.49
CA ILE A 39 1.08 0.13 13.99
C ILE A 39 -0.16 0.99 14.19
N GLU A 40 -0.81 1.35 13.09
CA GLU A 40 -2.08 2.06 13.09
C GLU A 40 -3.26 1.11 13.31
N ASP A 41 -3.21 -0.05 12.65
CA ASP A 41 -4.27 -1.06 12.64
C ASP A 41 -3.66 -2.47 12.88
N ILE A 42 -4.33 -3.30 13.69
CA ILE A 42 -4.00 -4.71 13.87
C ILE A 42 -4.88 -5.54 12.91
N ASP A 43 -4.25 -6.10 11.88
CA ASP A 43 -4.85 -6.97 10.87
C ASP A 43 -4.99 -8.40 11.43
N ILE A 44 -6.23 -8.86 11.57
CA ILE A 44 -6.60 -10.18 12.09
C ILE A 44 -7.32 -10.95 10.98
N LEU A 45 -6.74 -12.07 10.56
CA LEU A 45 -7.43 -13.06 9.73
C LEU A 45 -8.06 -14.11 10.63
N THR A 46 -9.31 -14.48 10.41
CA THR A 46 -9.97 -15.51 11.23
C THR A 46 -10.76 -16.52 10.39
N PHE A 47 -10.60 -17.81 10.68
CA PHE A 47 -11.41 -18.89 10.11
C PHE A 47 -12.70 -19.14 10.91
N ASN A 48 -12.84 -18.51 12.09
CA ASN A 48 -14.12 -18.38 12.79
C ASN A 48 -15.02 -17.33 12.14
N ASP A 49 -16.27 -17.25 12.60
CA ASP A 49 -17.22 -16.22 12.19
C ASP A 49 -16.70 -14.80 12.54
N ILE A 50 -16.61 -13.94 11.53
CA ILE A 50 -16.05 -12.59 11.67
C ILE A 50 -16.90 -11.69 12.57
N ASP A 51 -18.23 -11.86 12.60
CA ASP A 51 -19.13 -11.08 13.43
C ASP A 51 -18.96 -11.46 14.91
N GLU A 52 -18.85 -12.75 15.21
CA GLU A 52 -18.59 -13.25 16.57
C GLU A 52 -17.24 -12.78 17.11
N VAL A 53 -16.17 -12.96 16.32
CA VAL A 53 -14.82 -12.52 16.71
C VAL A 53 -14.78 -11.00 16.92
N SER A 54 -15.39 -10.22 16.01
CA SER A 54 -15.45 -8.76 16.13
C SER A 54 -16.24 -8.30 17.35
N LYS A 55 -17.36 -8.97 17.68
CA LYS A 55 -18.15 -8.69 18.91
C LYS A 55 -17.36 -8.95 20.17
N GLN A 56 -16.59 -10.05 20.23
CA GLN A 56 -15.75 -10.33 21.39
C GLN A 56 -14.62 -9.31 21.52
N ILE A 57 -13.94 -8.98 20.42
CA ILE A 57 -12.91 -7.94 20.41
C ILE A 57 -13.49 -6.60 20.88
N ALA A 58 -14.65 -6.18 20.37
CA ALA A 58 -15.32 -4.97 20.80
C ALA A 58 -15.66 -4.97 22.30
N LYS A 59 -16.13 -6.10 22.84
CA LYS A 59 -16.41 -6.25 24.27
C LYS A 59 -15.14 -6.12 25.13
N ILE A 60 -14.07 -6.82 24.74
CA ILE A 60 -12.78 -6.81 25.45
C ILE A 60 -12.16 -5.41 25.46
N THR A 61 -12.20 -4.74 24.31
CA THR A 61 -11.53 -3.46 24.08
C THR A 61 -12.42 -2.25 24.37
N LYS A 62 -13.69 -2.47 24.72
CA LYS A 62 -14.74 -1.43 24.78
C LYS A 62 -14.82 -0.62 23.48
N GLY A 63 -14.56 -1.30 22.36
CA GLY A 63 -14.52 -0.72 21.03
C GLY A 63 -15.89 -0.66 20.35
N THR A 64 -15.96 0.10 19.24
CA THR A 64 -17.14 0.21 18.38
C THR A 64 -16.92 -0.55 17.08
N ILE A 65 -17.93 -1.31 16.65
CA ILE A 65 -17.87 -2.09 15.42
C ILE A 65 -18.28 -1.22 14.23
N VAL A 66 -17.48 -1.25 13.16
CA VAL A 66 -17.71 -0.59 11.88
C VAL A 66 -17.53 -1.62 10.78
N LYS A 67 -18.56 -1.86 9.97
CA LYS A 67 -18.45 -2.74 8.80
C LYS A 67 -17.74 -1.99 7.67
N LEU A 68 -16.59 -2.49 7.22
CA LEU A 68 -15.85 -1.89 6.11
C LEU A 68 -16.35 -2.42 4.77
N ASP A 69 -16.49 -3.74 4.67
CA ASP A 69 -17.04 -4.44 3.52
C ASP A 69 -17.68 -5.78 3.94
N GLU A 70 -18.01 -6.64 2.97
CA GLU A 70 -18.64 -7.95 3.24
C GLU A 70 -17.70 -8.94 3.95
N SER A 71 -16.39 -8.78 3.76
CA SER A 71 -15.35 -9.68 4.24
C SER A 71 -14.56 -9.13 5.43
N THR A 72 -14.71 -7.85 5.75
CA THR A 72 -13.91 -7.16 6.77
C THR A 72 -14.75 -6.28 7.69
N ILE A 73 -14.53 -6.44 9.00
CA ILE A 73 -15.11 -5.63 10.06
C ILE A 73 -13.99 -4.97 10.85
N ARG A 74 -14.10 -3.66 11.06
CA ARG A 74 -13.19 -2.89 11.90
C ARG A 74 -13.78 -2.70 13.29
N VAL A 75 -12.99 -2.98 14.33
CA VAL A 75 -13.29 -2.58 15.71
C VAL A 75 -12.43 -1.38 16.07
N VAL A 76 -13.06 -0.23 16.29
CA VAL A 76 -12.40 1.03 16.66
C VAL A 76 -12.29 1.13 18.17
N SER A 77 -11.06 1.19 18.69
CA SER A 77 -10.74 1.39 20.11
C SER A 77 -9.48 2.27 20.21
N ASN A 78 -8.63 2.08 21.22
CA ASN A 78 -7.32 2.76 21.33
C ASN A 78 -6.40 2.51 20.12
N ILE A 79 -6.58 1.35 19.48
CA ILE A 79 -6.05 0.99 18.17
C ILE A 79 -7.21 0.37 17.39
N ASN A 80 -7.16 0.41 16.06
CA ASN A 80 -8.14 -0.30 15.26
C ASN A 80 -7.75 -1.77 15.12
N TYR A 81 -8.75 -2.64 15.07
CA TYR A 81 -8.58 -4.06 14.76
C TYR A 81 -9.40 -4.38 13.52
N ASP A 82 -8.73 -4.80 12.46
CA ASP A 82 -9.39 -5.19 11.20
C ASP A 82 -9.51 -6.70 11.17
N VAL A 83 -10.73 -7.20 11.31
CA VAL A 83 -11.05 -8.63 11.32
C VAL A 83 -11.56 -9.01 9.94
N SER A 84 -10.83 -9.87 9.24
CA SER A 84 -11.15 -10.30 7.88
C SER A 84 -11.36 -11.80 7.76
N SER A 85 -12.28 -12.19 6.89
CA SER A 85 -12.45 -13.57 6.41
C SER A 85 -11.32 -13.97 5.46
N PRO A 86 -10.89 -15.24 5.46
CA PRO A 86 -9.80 -15.74 4.62
C PRO A 86 -10.21 -15.83 3.14
N ARG A 87 -9.24 -15.63 2.25
CA ARG A 87 -9.40 -15.86 0.80
C ARG A 87 -9.05 -17.28 0.40
N GLY A 88 -9.55 -18.28 1.11
CA GLY A 88 -9.26 -19.69 0.84
C GLY A 88 -9.67 -20.60 1.98
N SER A 89 -9.39 -21.89 1.81
CA SER A 89 -9.74 -22.92 2.79
C SER A 89 -8.79 -22.99 3.99
N ASN A 90 -7.59 -22.41 3.87
CA ASN A 90 -6.55 -22.43 4.88
C ASN A 90 -5.64 -21.20 4.76
N ILE A 91 -4.79 -21.00 5.78
CA ILE A 91 -3.90 -19.84 5.86
C ILE A 91 -2.95 -19.73 4.66
N PHE A 92 -2.44 -20.86 4.14
CA PHE A 92 -1.52 -20.84 2.99
C PHE A 92 -2.22 -20.32 1.73
N GLU A 93 -3.47 -20.71 1.48
CA GLU A 93 -4.24 -20.20 0.35
C GLU A 93 -4.51 -18.69 0.46
N ASP A 94 -4.82 -18.17 1.65
CA ASP A 94 -4.99 -16.73 1.87
C ASP A 94 -3.69 -15.97 1.57
N LEU A 95 -2.57 -16.40 2.16
CA LEU A 95 -1.27 -15.77 1.99
C LEU A 95 -0.81 -15.76 0.53
N ASN A 96 -1.07 -16.85 -0.21
CA ASN A 96 -0.76 -16.93 -1.65
C ASN A 96 -1.56 -15.95 -2.51
N LYS A 97 -2.74 -15.51 -2.07
CA LYS A 97 -3.59 -14.56 -2.83
C LYS A 97 -3.39 -13.10 -2.43
N ARG A 98 -2.39 -12.80 -1.60
CA ARG A 98 -2.05 -11.42 -1.21
C ARG A 98 -1.30 -10.68 -2.32
N ASP A 99 -1.07 -9.40 -2.09
CA ASP A 99 -0.45 -8.52 -3.09
C ASP A 99 1.04 -8.80 -3.25
N PHE A 100 1.80 -8.73 -2.15
CA PHE A 100 3.25 -8.89 -2.14
C PHE A 100 3.72 -9.85 -1.05
N THR A 101 4.84 -10.52 -1.28
CA THR A 101 5.40 -11.55 -0.39
C THR A 101 5.59 -11.05 1.04
N PHE A 102 6.10 -9.83 1.22
CA PHE A 102 6.28 -9.23 2.55
C PHE A 102 4.96 -8.91 3.29
N ASN A 103 3.82 -8.88 2.59
CA ASN A 103 2.48 -8.79 3.20
C ASN A 103 1.83 -10.17 3.35
N ALA A 104 2.45 -11.23 2.83
CA ALA A 104 2.02 -12.61 2.90
C ALA A 104 2.69 -13.38 4.05
N ILE A 105 2.89 -12.69 5.16
CA ILE A 105 3.42 -13.24 6.40
C ILE A 105 2.30 -13.24 7.44
N ALA A 106 2.16 -14.34 8.18
CA ALA A 106 1.25 -14.46 9.29
C ALA A 106 1.97 -14.86 10.58
N TYR A 107 1.37 -14.52 11.70
CA TYR A 107 1.73 -15.02 13.02
C TYR A 107 0.53 -15.76 13.60
N ASP A 108 0.71 -17.04 13.86
CA ASP A 108 -0.27 -17.89 14.54
C ASP A 108 -0.20 -17.61 16.05
N VAL A 109 -1.25 -16.98 16.57
CA VAL A 109 -1.30 -16.56 17.98
C VAL A 109 -1.35 -17.76 18.93
N LYS A 110 -2.04 -18.83 18.51
CA LYS A 110 -2.25 -20.05 19.29
C LYS A 110 -0.95 -20.85 19.40
N ASN A 111 -0.30 -21.10 18.27
CA ASN A 111 0.91 -21.93 18.20
C ASN A 111 2.21 -21.11 18.35
N ARG A 112 2.11 -19.77 18.38
CA ARG A 112 3.22 -18.82 18.56
C ARG A 112 4.34 -18.95 17.53
N LEU A 113 3.93 -19.18 16.28
CA LEU A 113 4.86 -19.40 15.17
C LEU A 113 4.56 -18.46 14.01
N ILE A 114 5.63 -18.08 13.29
CA ILE A 114 5.50 -17.35 12.04
C ILE A 114 5.22 -18.33 10.89
N ILE A 115 4.29 -17.95 10.03
CA ILE A 115 3.95 -18.63 8.78
C ILE A 115 4.35 -17.71 7.63
N ASP A 116 5.40 -18.08 6.89
CA ASP A 116 5.93 -17.33 5.75
C ASP A 116 6.19 -18.25 4.55
N PRO A 117 5.15 -18.67 3.81
CA PRO A 117 5.29 -19.63 2.72
C PRO A 117 5.94 -19.05 1.46
N LEU A 118 6.05 -17.72 1.38
CA LEU A 118 6.53 -17.00 0.20
C LEU A 118 7.86 -16.28 0.43
N PHE A 119 8.55 -16.58 1.53
CA PHE A 119 9.83 -15.96 1.91
C PHE A 119 9.76 -14.43 1.96
N GLY A 120 8.60 -13.90 2.40
CA GLY A 120 8.32 -12.48 2.53
C GLY A 120 9.24 -11.78 3.51
N ILE A 121 9.72 -12.47 4.55
CA ILE A 121 10.70 -11.91 5.50
C ILE A 121 12.01 -11.59 4.80
N ASP A 122 12.47 -12.46 3.90
CA ASP A 122 13.72 -12.26 3.18
C ASP A 122 13.58 -11.17 2.11
N ASP A 123 12.46 -11.14 1.38
CA ASP A 123 12.17 -10.03 0.47
C ASP A 123 12.07 -8.70 1.24
N LEU A 124 11.46 -8.68 2.44
CA LEU A 124 11.35 -7.48 3.28
C LEU A 124 12.73 -6.97 3.74
N LYS A 125 13.61 -7.86 4.20
CA LYS A 125 14.99 -7.50 4.60
C LYS A 125 15.82 -6.98 3.43
N ASN A 126 15.62 -7.54 2.23
CA ASN A 126 16.33 -7.15 1.02
C ASN A 126 15.66 -5.94 0.31
N GLY A 127 14.54 -5.45 0.83
CA GLY A 127 13.78 -4.35 0.23
C GLY A 127 13.26 -4.69 -1.16
N ILE A 128 12.65 -5.86 -1.33
CA ILE A 128 12.13 -6.38 -2.60
C ILE A 128 10.60 -6.35 -2.60
N ILE A 129 10.02 -5.77 -3.65
CA ILE A 129 8.59 -5.84 -3.96
C ILE A 129 8.40 -6.96 -4.97
N ARG A 130 7.88 -8.10 -4.50
CA ARG A 130 7.60 -9.28 -5.31
C ARG A 130 6.13 -9.65 -5.18
N MET A 131 5.44 -9.85 -6.31
CA MET A 131 4.04 -10.32 -6.30
C MET A 131 3.94 -11.75 -5.75
N CYS A 132 2.86 -12.06 -5.02
CA CYS A 132 2.66 -13.42 -4.50
C CYS A 132 2.35 -14.45 -5.60
N TYR A 133 1.68 -14.05 -6.67
CA TYR A 133 1.23 -14.91 -7.75
C TYR A 133 1.00 -14.13 -9.05
N ASN A 134 1.06 -14.82 -10.19
CA ASN A 134 1.05 -14.20 -11.51
C ASN A 134 -0.25 -13.46 -11.88
N LEU A 135 -1.36 -13.76 -11.20
CA LEU A 135 -2.67 -13.13 -11.45
C LEU A 135 -2.98 -12.02 -10.44
N ALA A 136 -2.02 -11.65 -9.58
CA ALA A 136 -2.25 -10.70 -8.48
C ALA A 136 -2.82 -9.35 -8.93
N PHE A 137 -2.37 -8.82 -10.07
CA PHE A 137 -2.84 -7.54 -10.63
C PHE A 137 -4.11 -7.66 -11.46
N GLN A 138 -4.46 -8.86 -11.91
CA GLN A 138 -5.71 -9.11 -12.62
C GLN A 138 -6.88 -9.23 -11.63
N ASP A 139 -6.63 -9.85 -10.48
CA ASP A 139 -7.59 -9.97 -9.39
C ASP A 139 -7.88 -8.61 -8.71
N ASP A 140 -6.84 -7.79 -8.50
CA ASP A 140 -7.01 -6.44 -7.95
C ASP A 140 -6.00 -5.46 -8.58
N PRO A 141 -6.37 -4.75 -9.66
CA PRO A 141 -5.45 -3.88 -10.41
C PRO A 141 -4.83 -2.75 -9.58
N ILE A 142 -5.46 -2.34 -8.46
CA ILE A 142 -4.89 -1.29 -7.60
C ILE A 142 -3.53 -1.69 -7.01
N ARG A 143 -3.25 -3.00 -6.92
CA ARG A 143 -1.99 -3.52 -6.40
C ARG A 143 -0.79 -3.02 -7.19
N MET A 144 -0.95 -2.68 -8.47
CA MET A 144 0.10 -2.04 -9.27
C MET A 144 0.50 -0.67 -8.69
N LEU A 145 -0.46 0.15 -8.24
CA LEU A 145 -0.17 1.42 -7.57
C LEU A 145 0.39 1.21 -6.16
N ARG A 146 -0.06 0.16 -5.45
CA ARG A 146 0.53 -0.21 -4.15
C ARG A 146 2.01 -0.57 -4.29
N ALA A 147 2.44 -1.23 -5.37
CA ALA A 147 3.86 -1.49 -5.63
C ALA A 147 4.66 -0.19 -5.66
N ILE A 148 4.16 0.81 -6.41
CA ILE A 148 4.82 2.12 -6.53
C ILE A 148 4.78 2.87 -5.19
N ARG A 149 3.68 2.80 -4.44
CA ARG A 149 3.60 3.37 -3.09
C ARG A 149 4.62 2.74 -2.16
N PHE A 150 4.76 1.41 -2.13
CA PHE A 150 5.76 0.76 -1.28
C PHE A 150 7.19 1.10 -1.72
N LEU A 151 7.43 1.25 -3.02
CA LEU A 151 8.69 1.75 -3.55
C LEU A 151 8.97 3.17 -3.05
N SER A 152 7.98 4.06 -3.05
CA SER A 152 8.17 5.45 -2.62
C SER A 152 8.30 5.58 -1.10
N THR A 153 7.53 4.82 -0.33
CA THR A 153 7.55 4.85 1.13
C THR A 153 8.82 4.20 1.70
N TYR A 154 9.21 3.02 1.21
CA TYR A 154 10.28 2.21 1.80
C TYR A 154 11.58 2.19 0.99
N ASN A 155 11.60 2.86 -0.17
CA ASN A 155 12.72 2.82 -1.12
C ASN A 155 13.09 1.40 -1.58
N PHE A 156 12.11 0.50 -1.60
CA PHE A 156 12.27 -0.88 -2.09
C PHE A 156 12.42 -0.93 -3.61
N LYS A 157 12.86 -2.08 -4.11
CA LYS A 157 13.04 -2.38 -5.54
C LYS A 157 11.97 -3.37 -6.00
N ILE A 158 11.36 -3.11 -7.14
CA ILE A 158 10.42 -4.05 -7.76
C ILE A 158 11.22 -5.16 -8.43
N GLU A 159 10.87 -6.40 -8.13
CA GLU A 159 11.49 -7.58 -8.75
C GLU A 159 11.12 -7.66 -10.24
N MET A 160 12.01 -8.18 -11.08
CA MET A 160 11.90 -8.06 -12.54
C MET A 160 10.62 -8.70 -13.11
N ASN A 161 10.22 -9.88 -12.64
CA ASN A 161 8.97 -10.50 -13.10
C ASN A 161 7.75 -9.68 -12.66
N THR A 162 7.79 -9.17 -11.42
CA THR A 162 6.77 -8.26 -10.88
C THR A 162 6.67 -6.99 -11.72
N TYR A 163 7.80 -6.38 -12.09
CA TYR A 163 7.88 -5.21 -12.96
C TYR A 163 7.25 -5.49 -14.33
N ASN A 164 7.65 -6.58 -14.97
CA ASN A 164 7.14 -6.98 -16.29
C ASN A 164 5.63 -7.28 -16.23
N GLN A 165 5.16 -7.89 -15.16
CA GLN A 165 3.74 -8.18 -14.97
C GLN A 165 2.93 -6.90 -14.78
N ILE A 166 3.43 -5.91 -14.00
CA ILE A 166 2.79 -4.59 -13.90
C ILE A 166 2.72 -3.91 -15.27
N LEU A 167 3.83 -3.91 -16.03
CA LEU A 167 3.86 -3.27 -17.34
C LEU A 167 2.82 -3.90 -18.28
N LYS A 168 2.75 -5.24 -18.30
CA LYS A 168 1.79 -6.02 -19.11
C LYS A 168 0.34 -5.73 -18.73
N ASP A 169 0.05 -5.67 -17.44
CA ASP A 169 -1.31 -5.52 -16.91
C ASP A 169 -1.71 -4.05 -16.68
N SER A 170 -0.84 -3.08 -16.99
CA SER A 170 -1.02 -1.66 -16.64
C SER A 170 -2.36 -1.09 -17.11
N TYR A 171 -2.87 -1.52 -18.27
CA TYR A 171 -4.18 -1.13 -18.81
C TYR A 171 -5.37 -1.49 -17.89
N LEU A 172 -5.22 -2.51 -17.04
CA LEU A 172 -6.26 -2.94 -16.10
C LEU A 172 -6.50 -1.94 -14.98
N ILE A 173 -5.59 -0.99 -14.74
CA ILE A 173 -5.76 -0.01 -13.65
C ILE A 173 -7.07 0.78 -13.79
N LYS A 174 -7.54 0.99 -15.03
CA LYS A 174 -8.82 1.63 -15.36
C LYS A 174 -10.06 0.92 -14.80
N LYS A 175 -9.92 -0.35 -14.39
CA LYS A 175 -10.99 -1.12 -13.74
C LYS A 175 -11.08 -0.85 -12.23
N SER A 176 -10.08 -0.20 -11.64
CA SER A 176 -10.10 0.15 -10.22
C SER A 176 -11.01 1.36 -9.97
N ALA A 177 -11.71 1.36 -8.84
CA ALA A 177 -12.49 2.52 -8.42
C ALA A 177 -11.60 3.77 -8.30
N SER A 178 -12.10 4.92 -8.77
CA SER A 178 -11.34 6.17 -8.82
C SER A 178 -10.92 6.65 -7.43
N GLU A 179 -11.72 6.38 -6.40
CA GLU A 179 -11.42 6.70 -5.00
C GLU A 179 -10.23 5.89 -4.49
N ARG A 180 -10.10 4.62 -4.88
CA ARG A 180 -8.95 3.77 -4.51
C ARG A 180 -7.68 4.24 -5.21
N ILE A 181 -7.78 4.62 -6.49
CA ILE A 181 -6.68 5.23 -7.25
C ILE A 181 -6.23 6.52 -6.56
N HIS A 182 -7.17 7.41 -6.26
CA HIS A 182 -6.89 8.68 -5.59
C HIS A 182 -6.21 8.48 -4.23
N TYR A 183 -6.68 7.52 -3.43
CA TYR A 183 -6.08 7.19 -2.14
C TYR A 183 -4.62 6.75 -2.26
N GLU A 184 -4.30 5.84 -3.19
CA GLU A 184 -2.93 5.39 -3.41
C GLU A 184 -2.04 6.52 -3.96
N LEU A 185 -2.57 7.37 -4.84
CA LEU A 185 -1.85 8.54 -5.36
C LEU A 185 -1.49 9.53 -4.26
N ILE A 186 -2.44 9.85 -3.37
CA ILE A 186 -2.15 10.70 -2.19
C ILE A 186 -1.02 10.08 -1.38
N LYS A 187 -1.15 8.82 -0.97
CA LYS A 187 -0.17 8.17 -0.09
C LYS A 187 1.22 8.07 -0.75
N MET A 188 1.31 7.78 -2.04
CA MET A 188 2.60 7.66 -2.72
C MET A 188 3.30 9.02 -2.87
N PHE A 189 2.56 10.11 -3.13
CA PHE A 189 3.14 11.46 -3.22
C PHE A 189 3.30 12.15 -1.87
N SER A 190 2.72 11.59 -0.79
CA SER A 190 3.10 11.91 0.59
C SER A 190 4.47 11.37 0.98
N SER A 191 4.99 10.39 0.24
CA SER A 191 6.24 9.72 0.58
C SER A 191 7.46 10.51 0.08
N PRO A 192 8.66 10.21 0.60
CA PRO A 192 9.89 10.83 0.12
C PRO A 192 10.10 10.57 -1.39
N ASN A 193 10.68 11.53 -2.11
CA ASN A 193 11.08 11.40 -3.52
C ASN A 193 9.92 11.27 -4.54
N PRO A 194 9.08 12.32 -4.70
CA PRO A 194 8.01 12.38 -5.69
C PRO A 194 8.51 12.22 -7.13
N TYR A 195 9.72 12.70 -7.45
CA TYR A 195 10.32 12.55 -8.77
C TYR A 195 10.48 11.08 -9.16
N LYS A 196 11.17 10.28 -8.33
CA LYS A 196 11.37 8.85 -8.59
C LYS A 196 10.03 8.13 -8.68
N THR A 197 9.08 8.47 -7.82
CA THR A 197 7.72 7.92 -7.81
C THR A 197 7.01 8.16 -9.14
N PHE A 198 7.02 9.40 -9.64
CA PHE A 198 6.37 9.76 -10.89
C PHE A 198 7.07 9.13 -12.11
N LYS A 199 8.39 9.04 -12.07
CA LYS A 199 9.18 8.35 -13.09
C LYS A 199 8.77 6.88 -13.23
N PHE A 200 8.59 6.15 -12.12
CA PHE A 200 8.09 4.77 -12.15
C PHE A 200 6.66 4.66 -12.70
N LEU A 201 5.76 5.61 -12.39
CA LEU A 201 4.41 5.62 -12.99
C LEU A 201 4.46 5.74 -14.51
N ILE A 202 5.36 6.56 -15.05
CA ILE A 202 5.58 6.71 -16.49
C ILE A 202 6.18 5.43 -17.08
N ASP A 203 7.25 4.92 -16.47
CA ASP A 203 8.00 3.77 -17.00
C ASP A 203 7.15 2.49 -17.02
N LEU A 204 6.20 2.36 -16.08
CA LEU A 204 5.23 1.26 -16.00
C LEU A 204 3.94 1.54 -16.79
N ASN A 205 3.90 2.63 -17.57
CA ASN A 205 2.75 3.08 -18.37
C ASN A 205 1.48 3.43 -17.55
N LEU A 206 1.52 3.35 -16.22
CA LEU A 206 0.39 3.60 -15.33
C LEU A 206 -0.03 5.08 -15.35
N ALA A 207 0.92 6.01 -15.47
CA ALA A 207 0.64 7.45 -15.56
C ALA A 207 -0.34 7.76 -16.71
N PHE A 208 -0.12 7.19 -17.89
CA PHE A 208 -0.93 7.43 -19.08
C PHE A 208 -2.29 6.71 -19.02
N GLN A 209 -2.37 5.59 -18.30
CA GLN A 209 -3.66 4.93 -18.08
C GLN A 209 -4.57 5.73 -17.13
N ILE A 210 -3.99 6.42 -16.15
CA ILE A 210 -4.72 7.23 -15.16
C ILE A 210 -5.00 8.64 -15.68
N PHE A 211 -4.02 9.24 -16.37
CA PHE A 211 -4.07 10.59 -16.93
C PHE A 211 -3.74 10.53 -18.43
N PRO A 212 -4.70 10.19 -19.30
CA PRO A 212 -4.46 10.10 -20.75
C PRO A 212 -3.92 11.40 -21.36
N GLU A 213 -4.24 12.56 -20.76
CA GLU A 213 -3.77 13.88 -21.18
C GLU A 213 -2.23 14.02 -21.12
N LEU A 214 -1.55 13.17 -20.34
CA LEU A 214 -0.08 13.13 -20.31
C LEU A 214 0.54 12.63 -21.60
N GLU A 215 -0.21 11.92 -22.46
CA GLU A 215 0.31 11.47 -23.75
C GLU A 215 0.62 12.65 -24.68
N ASP A 216 -0.18 13.72 -24.62
CA ASP A 216 0.05 14.92 -25.43
C ASP A 216 1.36 15.61 -25.07
N LEU A 217 1.84 15.46 -23.83
CA LEU A 217 3.10 16.06 -23.37
C LEU A 217 4.34 15.35 -23.92
N LYS A 218 4.20 14.15 -24.52
CA LYS A 218 5.30 13.45 -25.20
C LYS A 218 5.64 14.07 -26.56
N LYS A 219 4.76 14.90 -27.12
CA LYS A 219 5.00 15.54 -28.41
C LYS A 219 6.21 16.49 -28.29
N PRO A 220 7.21 16.37 -29.17
CA PRO A 220 8.32 17.32 -29.19
C PRO A 220 7.79 18.71 -29.51
N LEU A 221 8.29 19.71 -28.81
CA LEU A 221 8.05 21.10 -29.16
C LEU A 221 8.91 21.46 -30.36
N GLU A 222 8.35 22.20 -31.32
CA GLU A 222 9.14 22.73 -32.43
C GLU A 222 10.32 23.54 -31.86
N HIS A 223 11.55 23.19 -32.29
CA HIS A 223 12.82 23.80 -31.88
C HIS A 223 13.38 23.44 -30.48
N LEU A 224 12.84 22.44 -29.78
CA LEU A 224 13.43 21.91 -28.55
C LEU A 224 13.79 20.43 -28.69
N GLU A 225 14.95 20.02 -28.17
CA GLU A 225 15.37 18.60 -28.16
C GLU A 225 14.52 17.74 -27.21
N GLN A 226 13.83 18.36 -26.25
CA GLN A 226 13.05 17.67 -25.21
C GLN A 226 11.55 17.92 -25.40
N ASN A 227 10.74 16.89 -25.13
CA ASN A 227 9.29 17.02 -25.04
C ASN A 227 8.86 17.65 -23.71
N ILE A 228 7.61 18.10 -23.63
CA ILE A 228 7.07 18.78 -22.44
C ILE A 228 7.13 17.85 -21.22
N LEU A 229 6.90 16.55 -21.41
CA LEU A 229 6.92 15.57 -20.32
C LEU A 229 8.31 15.45 -19.67
N GLU A 230 9.38 15.42 -20.45
CA GLU A 230 10.76 15.40 -19.96
C GLU A 230 11.11 16.70 -19.23
N HIS A 231 10.68 17.85 -19.76
CA HIS A 231 10.85 19.13 -19.09
C HIS A 231 10.13 19.15 -17.73
N THR A 232 8.87 18.74 -17.71
CA THR A 232 8.07 18.59 -16.48
C THR A 232 8.78 17.71 -15.46
N LEU A 233 9.30 16.55 -15.87
CA LEU A 233 10.04 15.65 -14.99
C LEU A 233 11.25 16.33 -14.34
N ARG A 234 12.01 17.13 -15.10
CA ARG A 234 13.15 17.89 -14.56
C ARG A 234 12.71 18.97 -13.57
N VAL A 235 11.56 19.61 -13.81
CA VAL A 235 11.00 20.58 -12.85
C VAL A 235 10.65 19.91 -11.53
N ILE A 236 10.04 18.71 -11.56
CA ILE A 236 9.76 17.92 -10.34
C ILE A 236 11.05 17.55 -9.62
N GLU A 237 12.07 17.09 -10.36
CA GLU A 237 13.37 16.75 -9.81
C GLU A 237 14.01 17.94 -9.10
N PHE A 238 14.01 19.11 -9.74
CA PHE A 238 14.54 20.34 -9.16
C PHE A 238 13.75 20.78 -7.93
N LEU A 239 12.42 20.73 -7.97
CA LEU A 239 11.56 21.05 -6.82
C LEU A 239 11.83 20.10 -5.65
N ASP A 240 11.95 18.80 -5.90
CA ASP A 240 12.26 17.81 -4.87
C ASP A 240 13.64 18.10 -4.24
N PHE A 241 14.65 18.40 -5.06
CA PHE A 241 15.97 18.82 -4.57
C PHE A 241 15.89 20.10 -3.71
N TYR A 242 15.17 21.11 -4.18
CA TYR A 242 15.03 22.39 -3.48
C TYR A 242 14.26 22.27 -2.16
N LEU A 243 13.17 21.49 -2.14
CA LEU A 243 12.38 21.24 -0.93
C LEU A 243 13.19 20.48 0.12
N LYS A 244 13.98 19.48 -0.31
CA LYS A 244 14.95 18.78 0.56
C LYS A 244 15.98 19.74 1.13
N TYR A 245 16.53 20.64 0.31
CA TYR A 245 17.46 21.68 0.76
C TYR A 245 16.87 22.59 1.84
N LEU A 246 15.57 22.91 1.75
CA LEU A 246 14.85 23.71 2.74
C LEU A 246 14.35 22.93 3.97
N ASN A 247 14.64 21.62 4.08
CA ASN A 247 14.05 20.72 5.07
C ASN A 247 12.51 20.74 5.07
N MET A 248 11.91 21.00 3.90
CA MET A 248 10.45 20.97 3.72
C MET A 248 10.04 19.63 3.10
N SER A 249 8.98 19.03 3.65
CA SER A 249 8.35 17.90 2.98
C SER A 249 7.65 18.38 1.70
N PRO A 250 7.89 17.72 0.54
CA PRO A 250 7.17 18.03 -0.69
C PRO A 250 5.65 18.03 -0.51
N PHE A 251 5.16 17.12 0.34
CA PHE A 251 3.75 16.98 0.65
C PHE A 251 3.10 18.26 1.22
N HIS A 252 3.79 18.99 2.10
CA HIS A 252 3.26 20.23 2.68
C HIS A 252 3.09 21.33 1.62
N TYR A 253 4.01 21.41 0.65
CA TYR A 253 3.94 22.39 -0.44
C TYR A 253 2.83 22.06 -1.44
N TYR A 254 2.77 20.81 -1.90
CA TYR A 254 1.79 20.38 -2.90
C TYR A 254 0.34 20.36 -2.37
N ILE A 255 0.11 20.01 -1.10
CA ILE A 255 -1.23 20.05 -0.49
C ILE A 255 -1.70 21.48 -0.14
N HIS A 256 -0.82 22.38 0.29
CA HIS A 256 -1.26 23.75 0.59
C HIS A 256 -1.82 24.47 -0.64
N ARG A 257 -1.25 24.20 -1.83
CA ARG A 257 -1.84 24.66 -3.10
C ARG A 257 -3.10 23.90 -3.50
N PHE A 258 -3.24 22.63 -3.11
CA PHE A 258 -4.42 21.81 -3.38
C PHE A 258 -5.70 22.40 -2.78
N LYS A 259 -5.65 22.93 -1.54
CA LYS A 259 -6.81 23.60 -0.91
C LYS A 259 -7.33 24.83 -1.68
N ILE A 260 -6.52 25.42 -2.57
CA ILE A 260 -6.84 26.64 -3.31
C ILE A 260 -7.52 26.34 -4.66
N LEU A 261 -7.47 25.10 -5.17
CA LEU A 261 -7.79 24.78 -6.57
C LEU A 261 -8.98 23.82 -6.78
N ASN A 262 -9.93 23.78 -5.84
CA ASN A 262 -11.14 22.97 -6.02
C ASN A 262 -12.03 23.51 -7.15
N GLU A 263 -12.00 22.81 -8.30
CA GLU A 263 -13.16 22.51 -9.16
C GLU A 263 -12.88 21.42 -10.22
N ASN A 264 -11.65 20.92 -10.39
CA ASN A 264 -11.34 19.79 -11.29
C ASN A 264 -10.27 18.83 -10.73
N SER A 265 -10.70 17.68 -10.24
CA SER A 265 -9.91 16.72 -9.42
C SER A 265 -8.73 16.05 -10.14
N ASN A 266 -8.75 15.89 -11.47
CA ASN A 266 -7.64 15.26 -12.21
C ASN A 266 -6.45 16.21 -12.45
N LYS A 267 -6.70 17.52 -12.63
CA LYS A 267 -5.64 18.53 -12.77
C LYS A 267 -4.85 18.72 -11.48
N ALA A 268 -5.49 18.52 -10.34
CA ALA A 268 -4.86 18.70 -9.04
C ALA A 268 -3.75 17.66 -8.76
N ILE A 269 -3.87 16.43 -9.26
CA ILE A 269 -2.82 15.40 -9.11
C ILE A 269 -1.65 15.67 -10.04
N LEU A 270 -1.91 16.19 -11.25
CA LEU A 270 -0.87 16.70 -12.14
C LEU A 270 -0.10 17.86 -11.48
N ILE A 271 -0.77 18.77 -10.78
CA ILE A 271 -0.14 19.85 -10.02
C ILE A 271 0.67 19.31 -8.82
N ILE A 272 0.19 18.28 -8.11
CA ILE A 272 0.94 17.60 -7.04
C ILE A 272 2.21 16.92 -7.59
N ALA A 273 2.11 16.35 -8.79
CA ALA A 273 3.25 15.83 -9.52
C ALA A 273 4.02 16.93 -10.27
N GLY A 274 3.86 18.23 -9.96
CA GLY A 274 4.63 19.32 -10.58
C GLY A 274 4.43 19.53 -12.08
N ILE A 275 3.31 19.06 -12.65
CA ILE A 275 3.01 19.06 -14.09
C ILE A 275 2.26 20.31 -14.55
N PHE A 276 1.73 21.12 -13.62
CA PHE A 276 1.19 22.45 -13.90
C PHE A 276 1.41 23.40 -12.71
#